data_AF-A0A455XCD1-F1
#
_entry.id   AF-A0A455XCD1-F1
#
_cell.length_a   1.000
_cell.length_b   1.000
_cell.length_c   1.000
_cell.angle_alpha   90.00
_cell.angle_beta   90.00
_cell.angle_gamma   90.00
#
_symmetry.space_group_name_H-M   'P 1'
#
loop_
_entity.id
_entity.type
_entity.pdbx_description
1 polymer ?
#
loop_
_entity_poly.entity_id
_entity_poly.type
_entity_poly.pdbx_seq_one_letter_code
_entity_poly.pdbx_strand_id
1 'polypeptide(L)'
;MALIHALMRYKSEGKMRSFDMHGDKKATVALPSGKSLTLYMSDEYIIGGSEIAEAAENPKAQYLIYNSWDKVTQSAYSEARRIGIEIHNFGAFGFHLDELNGRP
;
A
#
# COMPACT_ATOMS: atom_id res chain seq x y z
N MET A 1 3.39 -10.76 6.36
CA MET A 1 2.74 -10.03 7.48
C MET A 1 1.42 -9.48 6.95
N ALA A 2 0.31 -9.58 7.69
CA ALA A 2 -1.01 -9.18 7.16
C ALA A 2 -1.20 -7.65 7.15
N LEU A 3 -1.81 -7.10 6.09
CA LEU A 3 -2.09 -5.66 5.92
C LEU A 3 -2.80 -5.08 7.14
N ILE A 4 -3.80 -5.77 7.66
CA ILE A 4 -4.58 -5.33 8.82
C ILE A 4 -3.71 -5.05 10.05
N HIS A 5 -2.67 -5.85 10.31
CA HIS A 5 -1.77 -5.63 11.45
C HIS A 5 -0.94 -4.35 11.28
N ALA A 6 -0.48 -4.09 10.06
CA ALA A 6 0.23 -2.85 9.75
C ALA A 6 -0.66 -1.61 9.92
N LEU A 7 -1.89 -1.67 9.40
CA LEU A 7 -2.85 -0.56 9.51
C LEU A 7 -3.25 -0.31 10.97
N MET A 8 -3.46 -1.37 11.76
CA MET A 8 -3.72 -1.23 13.20
C MET A 8 -2.55 -0.55 13.92
N ARG A 9 -1.32 -0.94 13.62
CA ARG A 9 -0.11 -0.31 14.16
C ARG A 9 -0.04 1.16 13.78
N TYR A 10 -0.16 1.51 12.50
CA TYR A 10 -0.14 2.90 12.05
C TYR A 10 -1.26 3.76 12.65
N LYS A 11 -2.43 3.18 12.89
CA LYS A 11 -3.52 3.85 13.60
C LYS A 11 -3.14 4.13 15.06
N SER A 12 -2.54 3.16 15.77
CA SER A 12 -2.07 3.36 17.14
C SER A 12 -0.93 4.38 17.25
N GLU A 13 -0.08 4.49 16.23
CA GLU A 13 0.99 5.50 16.11
C GLU A 13 0.45 6.88 15.65
N GLY A 14 -0.86 7.00 15.41
CA GLY A 14 -1.51 8.24 14.99
C GLY A 14 -1.11 8.70 13.58
N LYS A 15 -0.59 7.80 12.73
CA LYS A 15 -0.26 8.05 11.31
C LYS A 15 -1.49 7.98 10.41
N MET A 16 -2.58 7.37 10.87
CA MET A 16 -3.88 7.34 10.20
C MET A 16 -5.02 7.52 11.20
N ARG A 17 -6.13 8.10 10.72
CA ARG A 17 -7.34 8.30 11.53
C ARG A 17 -8.21 7.05 11.54
N SER A 18 -8.42 6.47 10.36
CA SER A 18 -9.22 5.27 10.16
C SER A 18 -8.77 4.54 8.90
N PHE A 19 -9.18 3.29 8.78
CA PHE A 19 -9.03 2.50 7.57
C PHE A 19 -10.29 1.64 7.38
N ASP A 20 -10.58 1.32 6.13
CA ASP A 20 -11.66 0.44 5.71
C ASP A 20 -11.07 -0.65 4.81
N MET A 21 -11.30 -1.90 5.15
CA MET A 21 -10.72 -3.05 4.45
C MET A 21 -11.59 -3.46 3.27
N HIS A 22 -10.94 -3.67 2.12
CA HIS A 22 -11.53 -4.21 0.89
C HIS A 22 -10.97 -5.63 0.70
N GLY A 23 -11.48 -6.58 1.48
CA GLY A 23 -10.88 -7.91 1.59
C GLY A 23 -9.69 -7.94 2.55
N ASP A 24 -8.71 -8.78 2.26
CA ASP A 24 -7.51 -9.01 3.08
C ASP A 24 -6.29 -8.23 2.62
N LYS A 25 -6.16 -8.02 1.30
CA LYS A 25 -5.01 -7.37 0.66
C LYS A 25 -5.20 -5.88 0.37
N LYS A 26 -6.41 -5.34 0.45
CA LYS A 26 -6.68 -3.95 0.04
C LYS A 26 -7.37 -3.17 1.14
N ALA A 27 -7.06 -1.88 1.28
CA ALA A 27 -7.68 -1.00 2.26
C ALA A 27 -7.71 0.44 1.79
N THR A 28 -8.76 1.17 2.14
CA THR A 28 -8.81 2.62 2.02
C THR A 28 -8.50 3.24 3.36
N VAL A 29 -7.45 4.06 3.42
CA VAL A 29 -7.00 4.74 4.64
C VAL A 29 -7.40 6.20 4.61
N ALA A 30 -7.79 6.74 5.76
CA ALA A 30 -8.02 8.17 5.95
C ALA A 30 -6.90 8.74 6.82
N LEU A 31 -6.18 9.71 6.28
CA LEU A 31 -5.08 10.38 6.96
C LEU A 31 -5.59 11.50 7.88
N PRO A 32 -4.83 11.90 8.92
CA PRO A 32 -5.13 13.07 9.74
C PRO A 32 -5.27 14.37 8.92
N SER A 33 -4.59 14.48 7.78
CA SER A 33 -4.69 15.61 6.86
C SER A 33 -6.05 15.71 6.14
N GLY A 34 -6.94 14.72 6.30
CA GLY A 34 -8.22 14.63 5.59
C GLY A 34 -8.12 13.98 4.21
N LYS A 35 -6.91 13.67 3.73
CA LYS A 35 -6.71 12.89 2.50
C LYS A 35 -7.11 11.43 2.71
N SER A 36 -7.59 10.79 1.64
CA SER A 36 -7.84 9.36 1.61
C SER A 36 -7.03 8.69 0.51
N LEU A 37 -6.46 7.53 0.83
CA LEU A 37 -5.58 6.76 -0.05
C LEU A 37 -6.04 5.32 -0.07
N THR A 38 -5.90 4.65 -1.22
CA THR A 38 -6.17 3.21 -1.32
C THR A 38 -4.84 2.47 -1.42
N LEU A 39 -4.65 1.50 -0.54
CA LEU A 39 -3.45 0.70 -0.40
C LEU A 39 -3.77 -0.74 -0.77
N TYR A 40 -2.82 -1.41 -1.42
CA TYR A 40 -2.82 -2.83 -1.66
C TYR A 40 -1.54 -3.41 -1.08
N MET A 41 -1.60 -4.55 -0.39
CA MET A 41 -0.43 -5.24 0.15
C MET A 41 -0.38 -6.66 -0.40
N SER A 42 0.68 -6.94 -1.14
CA SER A 42 0.99 -8.26 -1.64
C SER A 42 1.37 -9.18 -0.49
N ASP A 43 0.84 -10.39 -0.51
CA ASP A 43 1.29 -11.53 0.30
C ASP A 43 2.20 -12.50 -0.49
N GLU A 44 2.38 -12.24 -1.80
CA GLU A 44 3.23 -13.02 -2.68
C GLU A 44 4.73 -12.72 -2.48
N TYR A 45 5.53 -13.78 -2.55
CA TYR A 45 7.00 -13.67 -2.51
C TYR A 45 7.58 -13.06 -3.79
N ILE A 46 6.88 -13.21 -4.92
CA ILE A 46 7.25 -12.61 -6.22
C ILE A 46 6.08 -11.79 -6.73
N ILE A 47 6.24 -10.47 -6.75
CA ILE A 47 5.24 -9.53 -7.25
C ILE A 47 5.31 -9.47 -8.78
N GLY A 48 4.33 -10.12 -9.40
CA GLY A 48 4.11 -10.17 -10.86
C GLY A 48 2.99 -9.25 -11.33
N GLY A 49 2.60 -9.39 -12.60
CA GLY A 49 1.51 -8.60 -13.19
C GLY A 49 0.14 -8.90 -12.59
N SER A 50 -0.09 -10.11 -12.03
CA SER A 50 -1.33 -10.47 -11.35
C SER A 50 -1.61 -9.55 -10.15
N GLU A 51 -0.61 -9.33 -9.29
CA GLU A 51 -0.73 -8.43 -8.14
C GLU A 51 -1.00 -6.99 -8.58
N ILE A 52 -0.43 -6.57 -9.72
CA ILE A 52 -0.71 -5.23 -10.28
C ILE A 52 -2.14 -5.14 -10.78
N ALA A 53 -2.64 -6.18 -11.45
CA ALA A 53 -4.02 -6.25 -11.93
C ALA A 53 -5.01 -6.22 -10.76
N GLU A 54 -4.79 -7.01 -9.72
CA GLU A 54 -5.62 -7.02 -8.50
C GLU A 54 -5.59 -5.66 -7.79
N ALA A 55 -4.41 -5.03 -7.68
CA ALA A 55 -4.28 -3.68 -7.14
C ALA A 55 -5.03 -2.64 -8.00
N ALA A 56 -5.14 -2.85 -9.31
CA ALA A 56 -5.83 -1.96 -10.23
C ALA A 56 -7.37 -2.09 -10.19
N GLU A 57 -7.91 -3.21 -9.70
CA GLU A 57 -9.35 -3.42 -9.56
C GLU A 57 -9.99 -2.39 -8.62
N ASN A 58 -11.24 -2.02 -8.88
CA ASN A 58 -11.95 -1.04 -8.07
C ASN A 58 -12.22 -1.54 -6.64
N PRO A 59 -11.93 -0.74 -5.59
CA PRO A 59 -11.29 0.57 -5.65
C PRO A 59 -9.81 0.46 -6.02
N LYS A 60 -9.38 1.21 -7.04
CA LYS A 60 -8.00 1.15 -7.54
C LYS A 60 -7.03 1.63 -6.46
N ALA A 61 -6.04 0.81 -6.15
CA ALA A 61 -4.96 1.17 -5.23
C ALA A 61 -4.08 2.26 -5.83
N GLN A 62 -3.64 3.19 -4.99
CA GLN A 62 -2.62 4.19 -5.32
C GLN A 62 -1.22 3.65 -5.01
N TYR A 63 -1.13 2.76 -4.00
CA TYR A 63 0.12 2.18 -3.54
C TYR A 63 0.00 0.67 -3.44
N LEU A 64 1.00 -0.04 -3.98
CA LEU A 64 1.24 -1.45 -3.73
C LEU A 64 2.41 -1.58 -2.76
N ILE A 65 2.17 -2.29 -1.66
CA ILE A 65 3.11 -2.48 -0.57
C ILE A 65 3.54 -3.95 -0.56
N TYR A 66 4.83 -4.20 -0.44
CA TYR A 66 5.39 -5.56 -0.34
C TYR A 66 6.39 -5.66 0.81
N ASN A 67 6.68 -6.86 1.31
CA ASN A 67 7.67 -7.02 2.37
C ASN A 67 9.08 -6.85 1.79
N SER A 68 10.02 -6.37 2.60
CA SER A 68 11.39 -6.07 2.12
C SER A 68 12.18 -7.26 1.57
N TRP A 69 11.72 -8.49 1.81
CA TRP A 69 12.35 -9.73 1.33
C TRP A 69 11.73 -10.23 0.02
N ASP A 70 10.61 -9.65 -0.41
CA ASP A 70 9.89 -10.08 -1.61
C ASP A 70 10.50 -9.44 -2.86
N LYS A 71 10.36 -10.11 -4.00
CA LYS A 71 10.95 -9.67 -5.28
C LYS A 71 9.88 -9.10 -6.19
N VAL A 72 10.07 -7.87 -6.64
CA VAL A 72 9.19 -7.26 -7.65
C VAL A 72 9.80 -7.48 -9.03
N THR A 73 9.02 -8.04 -9.95
CA THR A 73 9.44 -8.26 -11.33
C THR A 73 9.52 -6.93 -12.10
N GLN A 74 10.41 -6.84 -13.10
CA GLN A 74 10.52 -5.65 -13.93
C GLN A 74 9.23 -5.36 -14.72
N SER A 75 8.50 -6.40 -15.12
CA SER A 75 7.20 -6.28 -15.76
C SER A 75 6.18 -5.65 -14.81
N ALA A 76 6.12 -6.09 -13.55
CA ALA A 76 5.23 -5.50 -12.54
C ALA A 76 5.53 -4.01 -12.32
N TYR A 77 6.81 -3.61 -12.20
CA TYR A 77 7.17 -2.19 -12.11
C TYR A 77 6.72 -1.38 -13.33
N SER A 78 6.96 -1.93 -14.53
CA SER A 78 6.60 -1.25 -15.78
C SER A 78 5.10 -1.08 -15.91
N GLU A 79 4.34 -2.11 -15.53
CA GLU A 79 2.89 -2.09 -15.56
C GLU A 79 2.31 -1.14 -14.51
N ALA A 80 2.76 -1.23 -13.27
CA ALA A 80 2.32 -0.36 -12.18
C ALA A 80 2.57 1.11 -12.52
N ARG A 81 3.75 1.44 -13.06
CA ARG A 81 4.07 2.80 -13.54
C ARG A 81 3.12 3.25 -14.65
N ARG A 82 2.81 2.38 -15.62
CA ARG A 82 1.89 2.70 -16.72
C ARG A 82 0.50 3.04 -16.22
N ILE A 83 0.03 2.37 -15.18
CA ILE A 83 -1.30 2.58 -14.61
C ILE A 83 -1.29 3.50 -13.38
N GLY A 84 -0.16 4.08 -12.99
CA GLY A 84 -0.07 5.04 -11.88
C GLY A 84 -0.27 4.42 -10.50
N ILE A 85 0.22 3.19 -10.28
CA ILE A 85 0.35 2.57 -8.96
C ILE A 85 1.80 2.68 -8.53
N GLU A 86 2.05 3.23 -7.35
CA GLU A 86 3.39 3.30 -6.78
C GLU A 86 3.71 2.03 -6.00
N ILE A 87 4.88 1.43 -6.25
CA ILE A 87 5.32 0.22 -5.56
C ILE A 87 6.34 0.60 -4.49
N HIS A 88 6.04 0.27 -3.24
CA HIS A 88 6.87 0.59 -2.08
C HIS A 88 7.11 -0.66 -1.23
N ASN A 89 8.34 -0.84 -0.73
CA ASN A 89 8.53 -1.82 0.34
C ASN A 89 7.89 -1.30 1.63
N PHE A 90 7.56 -2.21 2.54
CA PHE A 90 6.86 -1.91 3.78
C PHE A 90 7.53 -0.82 4.63
N GLY A 91 8.86 -0.86 4.74
CA GLY A 91 9.63 0.12 5.51
C GLY A 91 9.54 1.52 4.89
N ALA A 92 9.79 1.62 3.58
CA ALA A 92 9.73 2.86 2.83
C ALA A 92 8.33 3.49 2.85
N PHE A 93 7.28 2.66 2.75
CA PHE A 93 5.91 3.16 2.84
C PHE A 93 5.60 3.80 4.20
N GLY A 94 6.14 3.26 5.28
CA GLY A 94 5.99 3.84 6.63
C GLY A 94 6.56 5.26 6.74
N PHE A 95 7.68 5.54 6.06
CA PHE A 95 8.27 6.88 5.97
C PHE A 95 7.47 7.79 5.04
N HIS A 96 7.06 7.28 3.88
CA HIS A 96 6.21 8.02 2.93
C HIS A 96 4.90 8.47 3.58
N LEU A 97 4.33 7.63 4.46
CA LEU A 97 3.13 7.98 5.22
C LEU A 97 3.37 9.13 6.21
N ASP A 98 4.57 9.24 6.79
CA ASP A 98 4.94 10.36 7.66
C ASP A 98 5.08 11.65 6.85
N GLU A 99 5.74 11.59 5.69
CA GLU A 99 5.85 12.72 4.75
C GLU A 99 4.48 13.23 4.30
N LEU A 100 3.57 12.33 3.94
CA LEU A 100 2.19 12.65 3.55
C LEU A 100 1.37 13.32 4.68
N ASN A 101 1.77 13.08 5.92
CA ASN A 101 1.19 13.68 7.11
C ASN A 101 1.92 14.96 7.55
N GLY A 102 2.98 15.38 6.85
CA GLY A 102 3.81 16.53 7.21
C GLY A 102 4.60 16.30 8.51
N ARG A 103 4.92 15.04 8.82
CA ARG A 103 5.78 14.66 9.94
C ARG A 103 7.17 14.28 9.39
N PRO A 104 8.26 14.85 9.93
CA PRO A 104 9.62 14.49 9.53
C PRO A 104 10.00 13.08 10.01
#